data_AF-A0A535WV43-F1
#
_entry.id   AF-A0A535WV43-F1
#
_cell.length_a   1.000
_cell.length_b   1.000
_cell.length_c   1.000
_cell.angle_alpha   90.00
_cell.angle_beta   90.00
_cell.angle_gamma   90.00
#
_symmetry.space_group_name_H-M   'P 1'
#
loop_
_entity.id
_entity.type
_entity.pdbx_description
1 polymer ?
#
loop_
_entity_poly.entity_id
_entity_poly.type
_entity_poly.pdbx_seq_one_letter_code
_entity_poly.pdbx_strand_id
1 'polypeptide(L)'
;MDEVFLTTRHQRCWNHRSLNVLDKLPKRLHAEVRKQLRGLAEAPSRQECERRRDALCARLRAQGQEPSAACLERDWEDFVVFYDFPQEHWLHVRTSNPIESIFSGVRLRTNASKRLRVRENALYLVFKLVTRLSLNWRGINAPNQLRLLLAGHDFQDGQLVLEEARVSDLAQAVGA
;
A
#
# COMPACT_ATOMS: atom_id res chain seq x y z
N MET A 1 3.71 2.79 17.34
CA MET A 1 3.08 1.51 16.94
C MET A 1 3.91 0.34 17.43
N ASP A 2 5.23 0.43 17.29
CA ASP A 2 6.17 -0.61 17.69
C ASP A 2 6.10 -0.96 19.18
N GLU A 3 5.74 0.00 20.03
CA GLU A 3 5.56 -0.24 21.47
C GLU A 3 4.31 -1.06 21.82
N VAL A 4 3.31 -1.15 20.92
CA VAL A 4 2.00 -1.78 21.18
C VAL A 4 1.78 -3.01 20.31
N PHE A 5 2.26 -2.99 19.06
CA PHE A 5 2.08 -4.05 18.07
C PHE A 5 3.44 -4.57 17.59
N LEU A 6 4.16 -5.23 18.49
CA LEU A 6 5.55 -5.67 18.31
C LEU A 6 5.79 -6.55 17.09
N THR A 7 4.77 -7.30 16.64
CA THR A 7 4.88 -8.26 15.53
C THR A 7 4.30 -7.75 14.21
N THR A 8 3.75 -6.52 14.18
CA THR A 8 3.14 -5.98 12.96
C THR A 8 4.20 -5.38 12.05
N ARG A 9 4.28 -5.91 10.83
CA ARG A 9 5.12 -5.35 9.77
C ARG A 9 4.55 -4.02 9.26
N HIS A 10 5.42 -3.03 9.04
CA HIS A 10 5.02 -1.72 8.54
C HIS A 10 5.00 -1.69 7.02
N GLN A 11 3.91 -1.19 6.44
CA GLN A 11 3.84 -0.86 5.02
C GLN A 11 3.51 0.63 4.86
N ARG A 12 4.36 1.35 4.13
CA ARG A 12 4.12 2.73 3.73
C ARG A 12 3.47 2.83 2.35
N CYS A 13 2.66 3.86 2.17
CA CYS A 13 1.87 4.06 0.96
C CYS A 13 2.72 4.59 -0.21
N TRP A 14 2.74 3.86 -1.32
CA TRP A 14 3.43 4.24 -2.56
C TRP A 14 2.92 5.54 -3.18
N ASN A 15 1.64 5.86 -3.02
CA ASN A 15 1.08 7.12 -3.52
C ASN A 15 1.71 8.32 -2.80
N HIS A 16 1.78 8.28 -1.47
CA HIS A 16 2.42 9.33 -0.67
C HIS A 16 3.92 9.42 -0.95
N ARG A 17 4.61 8.28 -1.11
CA ARG A 17 6.02 8.29 -1.55
C ARG A 17 6.19 9.00 -2.88
N SER A 18 5.34 8.69 -3.85
CA SER A 18 5.40 9.30 -5.17
C SER A 18 5.22 10.81 -5.09
N LEU A 19 4.24 11.29 -4.30
CA LEU A 19 4.04 12.72 -4.05
C LEU A 19 5.26 13.36 -3.39
N ASN A 20 5.83 12.75 -2.35
CA ASN A 20 6.99 13.25 -1.63
C ASN A 20 8.26 13.33 -2.49
N VAL A 21 8.44 12.38 -3.41
CA VAL A 21 9.57 12.37 -4.36
C VAL A 21 9.41 13.48 -5.40
N LEU A 22 8.18 13.67 -5.90
CA LEU A 22 7.86 14.69 -6.91
C LEU A 22 7.92 16.11 -6.35
N ASP A 23 7.53 16.33 -5.09
CA ASP A 23 7.62 17.63 -4.43
C ASP A 23 9.06 18.17 -4.36
N LYS A 24 10.04 17.27 -4.43
CA LYS A 24 11.48 17.59 -4.44
C LYS A 24 12.06 17.73 -5.85
N LEU A 25 11.22 17.76 -6.88
CA LEU A 25 11.65 17.82 -8.27
C LEU A 25 11.11 19.06 -9.00
N PRO A 26 11.88 19.62 -9.95
CA PRO A 26 11.38 20.59 -10.91
C PRO A 26 10.17 20.02 -11.68
N LYS A 27 9.11 20.83 -11.84
CA LYS A 27 7.85 20.42 -12.50
C LYS A 27 8.04 19.78 -13.88
N ARG A 28 9.06 20.21 -14.64
CA ARG A 28 9.40 19.65 -15.96
C ARG A 28 9.73 18.14 -15.94
N LEU A 29 10.22 17.61 -14.81
CA LEU A 29 10.56 16.20 -14.66
C LEU A 29 9.41 15.34 -14.12
N HIS A 30 8.30 15.96 -13.68
CA HIS A 30 7.24 15.26 -12.95
C HIS A 30 6.56 14.17 -13.76
N ALA A 31 6.28 14.43 -15.04
CA ALA A 31 5.57 13.47 -15.89
C ALA A 31 6.37 12.17 -16.07
N GLU A 32 7.66 12.31 -16.39
CA GLU A 32 8.56 11.18 -16.59
C GLU A 32 8.80 10.40 -15.28
N VAL A 33 9.16 11.10 -14.21
CA VAL A 33 9.46 10.46 -12.92
C VAL A 33 8.23 9.80 -12.32
N ARG A 34 7.03 10.39 -12.47
CA ARG A 34 5.78 9.76 -12.03
C ARG A 34 5.53 8.43 -12.74
N LYS A 35 5.82 8.34 -14.04
CA LYS A 35 5.69 7.07 -14.80
C LYS A 35 6.67 6.03 -14.28
N GLN A 36 7.91 6.41 -14.00
CA GLN A 36 8.93 5.51 -13.45
C GLN A 36 8.54 5.03 -12.04
N LEU A 37 8.13 5.93 -11.15
CA LEU A 37 7.66 5.59 -9.80
C LEU A 37 6.47 4.61 -9.80
N ARG A 38 5.52 4.80 -10.73
CA ARG A 38 4.45 3.82 -10.94
C ARG A 38 5.02 2.45 -11.35
N GLY A 39 5.99 2.44 -12.27
CA GLY A 39 6.67 1.23 -12.70
C GLY A 39 7.49 0.54 -11.59
N LEU A 40 7.98 1.27 -10.59
CA LEU A 40 8.58 0.69 -9.39
C LEU A 40 7.51 -0.01 -8.56
N ALA A 41 6.42 0.70 -8.22
CA ALA A 41 5.35 0.15 -7.40
C ALA A 41 4.73 -1.10 -8.03
N GLU A 42 4.61 -1.15 -9.36
CA GLU A 42 4.04 -2.24 -10.16
C GLU A 42 5.07 -3.30 -10.60
N ALA A 43 6.30 -3.27 -10.07
CA ALA A 43 7.30 -4.27 -10.42
C ALA A 43 6.86 -5.68 -9.98
N PRO A 44 7.19 -6.73 -10.76
CA PRO A 44 6.72 -8.09 -10.53
C PRO A 44 7.40 -8.79 -9.34
N SER A 45 8.55 -8.29 -8.89
CA SER A 45 9.29 -8.82 -7.74
C SER A 45 10.01 -7.69 -7.01
N ARG A 46 10.38 -7.95 -5.76
CA ARG A 46 11.18 -7.04 -4.94
C ARG A 46 12.51 -6.71 -5.61
N GLN A 47 13.18 -7.72 -6.16
CA GLN A 47 14.46 -7.55 -6.86
C GLN A 47 14.34 -6.61 -8.06
N GLU A 48 13.30 -6.78 -8.89
CA GLU A 48 13.10 -5.91 -10.05
C GLU A 48 12.69 -4.48 -9.63
N CYS A 49 11.94 -4.35 -8.52
CA CYS A 49 11.62 -3.05 -7.92
C CYS A 49 12.89 -2.31 -7.50
N GLU A 50 13.78 -2.99 -6.78
CA GLU A 50 15.05 -2.45 -6.28
C GLU A 50 16.00 -2.09 -7.43
N ARG A 51 16.11 -2.94 -8.45
CA ARG A 51 16.89 -2.63 -9.66
C ARG A 51 16.39 -1.35 -10.35
N ARG A 52 15.06 -1.18 -10.46
CA ARG A 52 14.45 0.03 -11.03
C ARG A 52 14.66 1.26 -10.14
N ARG A 53 14.58 1.10 -8.82
CA ARG A 53 14.91 2.14 -7.84
C ARG A 53 16.33 2.63 -8.03
N ASP A 54 17.30 1.73 -8.08
CA ASP A 54 18.71 2.09 -8.15
C ASP A 54 19.04 2.81 -9.47
N ALA A 55 18.49 2.33 -10.58
CA ALA A 55 18.60 2.99 -11.87
C ALA A 55 17.98 4.40 -11.86
N LEU A 56 16.80 4.56 -11.24
CA LEU A 56 16.13 5.85 -11.11
C LEU A 56 16.93 6.81 -10.22
N CYS A 57 17.40 6.35 -9.07
CA CYS A 57 18.21 7.14 -8.15
C CYS A 57 19.51 7.60 -8.82
N ALA A 58 20.26 6.70 -9.47
CA ALA A 58 21.47 7.04 -10.21
C ALA A 58 21.22 8.13 -11.27
N ARG A 59 20.12 7.99 -12.03
CA ARG A 59 19.72 8.98 -13.04
C ARG A 59 19.36 10.33 -12.41
N LEU A 60 18.61 10.34 -11.32
CA LEU A 60 18.23 11.57 -10.61
C LEU A 60 19.46 12.28 -10.05
N ARG A 61 20.41 11.54 -9.47
CA ARG A 61 21.70 12.07 -8.98
C ARG A 61 22.52 12.69 -10.09
N ALA A 62 22.64 12.01 -11.24
CA ALA A 62 23.32 12.55 -12.42
C ALA A 62 22.67 13.85 -12.94
N GLN A 63 21.37 14.05 -12.69
CA GLN A 63 20.64 15.27 -13.01
C GLN A 63 20.65 16.33 -11.89
N GLY A 64 21.46 16.13 -10.83
CA GLY A 64 21.54 17.03 -9.69
C GLY A 64 20.32 17.02 -8.77
N GLN A 65 19.51 15.95 -8.81
CA GLN A 65 18.26 15.82 -8.05
C GLN A 65 18.41 14.94 -6.79
N GLU A 66 19.52 15.11 -6.05
CA GLU A 66 19.83 14.34 -4.84
C GLU A 66 18.67 14.31 -3.82
N PRO A 67 17.98 15.43 -3.49
CA PRO A 67 16.90 15.39 -2.51
C PRO A 67 15.76 14.46 -2.90
N SER A 68 15.51 14.28 -4.20
CA SER A 68 14.49 13.37 -4.71
C SER A 68 14.94 11.91 -4.65
N ALA A 69 16.20 11.63 -5.03
CA ALA A 69 16.80 10.30 -4.94
C ALA A 69 16.87 9.79 -3.49
N ALA A 70 17.41 10.61 -2.57
CA ALA A 70 17.45 10.29 -1.14
C ALA A 70 16.05 10.10 -0.54
N CYS A 71 15.05 10.88 -1.00
CA CYS A 71 13.67 10.69 -0.60
C CYS A 71 13.12 9.34 -1.06
N LEU A 72 13.50 8.85 -2.25
CA LEU A 72 13.05 7.55 -2.75
C LEU A 72 13.64 6.39 -1.95
N GLU A 73 14.91 6.47 -1.54
CA GLU A 73 15.61 5.39 -0.81
C GLU A 73 15.28 5.33 0.68
N ARG A 74 14.88 6.45 1.28
CA ARG A 74 14.62 6.50 2.73
C ARG A 74 13.48 5.56 3.14
N ASP A 75 13.68 4.81 4.23
CA ASP A 75 12.68 3.89 4.78
C ASP A 75 12.21 2.83 3.76
N TRP A 76 13.10 2.39 2.85
CA TRP A 76 12.75 1.57 1.69
C TRP A 76 12.04 0.26 2.05
N GLU A 77 12.50 -0.41 3.11
CA GLU A 77 11.93 -1.68 3.57
C GLU A 77 10.43 -1.59 3.76
N ASP A 78 9.94 -0.50 4.38
CA ASP A 78 8.52 -0.25 4.58
C ASP A 78 7.72 -0.13 3.27
N PHE A 79 8.35 0.13 2.13
CA PHE A 79 7.66 0.24 0.83
C PHE A 79 7.55 -1.08 0.10
N VAL A 80 8.38 -2.06 0.42
CA VAL A 80 8.47 -3.34 -0.30
C VAL A 80 7.95 -4.52 0.49
N VAL A 81 7.53 -4.34 1.75
CA VAL A 81 6.92 -5.41 2.59
C VAL A 81 5.74 -6.09 1.89
N PHE A 82 4.98 -5.37 1.05
CA PHE A 82 3.86 -5.96 0.31
C PHE A 82 4.24 -7.18 -0.54
N TYR A 83 5.50 -7.34 -0.95
CA TYR A 83 5.97 -8.53 -1.68
C TYR A 83 5.89 -9.82 -0.84
N ASP A 84 5.84 -9.70 0.49
CA ASP A 84 5.67 -10.82 1.41
C ASP A 84 4.20 -11.19 1.65
N PHE A 85 3.30 -10.76 0.77
CA PHE A 85 1.87 -11.02 0.79
C PHE A 85 1.42 -11.49 -0.60
N PRO A 86 0.27 -12.20 -0.72
CA PRO A 86 -0.26 -12.67 -1.99
C PRO A 86 -0.30 -11.58 -3.06
N GLN A 87 0.10 -11.91 -4.28
CA GLN A 87 0.19 -10.96 -5.39
C GLN A 87 -1.14 -10.22 -5.64
N GLU A 88 -2.26 -10.92 -5.47
CA GLU A 88 -3.61 -10.38 -5.66
C GLU A 88 -3.91 -9.24 -4.68
N HIS A 89 -3.28 -9.26 -3.50
CA HIS A 89 -3.48 -8.27 -2.44
C HIS A 89 -2.63 -7.01 -2.64
N TRP A 90 -1.57 -7.06 -3.46
CA TRP A 90 -0.65 -5.93 -3.64
C TRP A 90 -1.33 -4.64 -4.04
N LEU A 91 -2.38 -4.70 -4.87
CA LEU A 91 -3.16 -3.51 -5.26
C LEU A 91 -3.78 -2.80 -4.04
N HIS A 92 -4.20 -3.57 -3.04
CA HIS A 92 -4.85 -3.07 -1.83
C HIS A 92 -3.82 -2.61 -0.78
N VAL A 93 -2.70 -3.32 -0.66
CA VAL A 93 -1.70 -3.10 0.40
C VAL A 93 -0.70 -1.98 0.05
N ARG A 94 -0.35 -1.79 -1.23
CA ARG A 94 0.61 -0.75 -1.66
C ARG A 94 0.12 0.67 -1.43
N THR A 95 -1.19 0.88 -1.25
CA THR A 95 -1.78 2.21 -1.15
C THR A 95 -2.75 2.32 0.03
N SER A 96 -2.88 3.52 0.58
CA SER A 96 -3.92 3.88 1.55
C SER A 96 -5.26 4.22 0.87
N ASN A 97 -5.44 3.93 -0.43
CA ASN A 97 -6.67 4.24 -1.16
C ASN A 97 -7.92 3.58 -0.55
N PRO A 98 -7.89 2.33 -0.04
CA PRO A 98 -9.04 1.77 0.67
C PRO A 98 -9.49 2.64 1.84
N ILE A 99 -8.58 3.32 2.53
CA ILE A 99 -8.89 4.24 3.64
C ILE A 99 -9.32 5.61 3.08
N GLU A 100 -8.54 6.18 2.17
CA GLU A 100 -8.78 7.52 1.61
C GLU A 100 -10.12 7.60 0.85
N SER A 101 -10.47 6.55 0.10
CA SER A 101 -11.72 6.46 -0.64
C SER A 101 -12.93 6.49 0.31
N ILE A 102 -12.87 5.78 1.44
CA ILE A 102 -13.92 5.81 2.48
C ILE A 102 -14.11 7.23 3.00
N PHE A 103 -13.00 7.89 3.36
CA PHE A 103 -13.06 9.24 3.92
C PHE A 103 -13.40 10.31 2.89
N SER A 104 -13.26 10.05 1.59
CA SER A 104 -13.67 11.00 0.54
C SER A 104 -15.18 11.30 0.61
N GLY A 105 -16.01 10.27 0.80
CA GLY A 105 -17.46 10.43 0.94
C GLY A 105 -17.87 11.14 2.23
N VAL A 106 -17.13 10.90 3.31
CA VAL A 106 -17.30 11.64 4.57
C VAL A 106 -17.00 13.12 4.36
N ARG A 107 -15.83 13.46 3.79
CA ARG A 107 -15.41 14.84 3.51
C ARG A 107 -16.40 15.59 2.64
N LEU A 108 -16.94 14.94 1.60
CA LEU A 108 -17.93 15.54 0.70
C LEU A 108 -19.15 16.06 1.49
N ARG A 109 -19.62 15.29 2.48
CA ARG A 109 -20.80 15.63 3.28
C ARG A 109 -20.46 16.60 4.42
N THR A 110 -19.33 16.41 5.09
CA THR A 110 -18.91 17.32 6.18
C THR A 110 -18.54 18.71 5.65
N ASN A 111 -17.93 18.81 4.46
CA ASN A 111 -17.63 20.09 3.83
C ASN A 111 -18.91 20.86 3.46
N ALA A 112 -19.96 20.15 3.03
CA ALA A 112 -21.26 20.76 2.74
C ALA A 112 -21.94 21.31 4.01
N SER A 113 -21.78 20.64 5.16
CA SER A 113 -22.34 21.09 6.44
C SER A 113 -21.68 22.36 7.00
N LYS A 114 -20.49 22.75 6.51
CA LYS A 114 -19.67 23.94 6.87
C LYS A 114 -19.25 24.05 8.34
N ARG A 115 -20.13 23.81 9.32
CA ARG A 115 -19.84 23.90 10.75
C ARG A 115 -20.71 22.92 11.55
N LEU A 116 -20.06 22.02 12.28
CA LEU A 116 -20.71 21.11 13.23
C LEU A 116 -20.43 21.64 14.65
N ARG A 117 -21.44 22.22 15.29
CA ARG A 117 -21.29 22.92 16.59
C ARG A 117 -21.14 21.99 17.78
N VAL A 118 -21.65 20.77 17.67
CA VAL A 118 -21.69 19.76 18.75
C VAL A 118 -20.87 18.56 18.31
N ARG A 119 -19.90 18.15 19.12
CA ARG A 119 -18.97 17.06 18.82
C ARG A 119 -19.71 15.74 18.62
N GLU A 120 -20.69 15.46 19.45
CA GLU A 120 -21.50 14.24 19.44
C GLU A 120 -22.26 14.11 18.12
N ASN A 121 -22.85 15.21 17.64
CA ASN A 121 -23.55 15.24 16.36
C ASN A 121 -22.59 15.02 15.18
N ALA A 122 -21.37 15.58 15.26
CA ALA A 122 -20.34 15.35 14.25
C ALA A 122 -19.92 13.88 14.21
N LEU A 123 -19.68 13.28 15.38
CA LEU A 123 -19.34 11.88 15.50
C LEU A 123 -20.46 10.98 14.96
N TYR A 124 -21.71 11.27 15.32
CA TYR A 124 -22.88 10.54 14.83
C TYR A 124 -23.00 10.63 13.31
N LEU A 125 -22.83 11.82 12.72
CA LEU A 125 -22.85 12.01 11.28
C LEU A 125 -21.75 11.19 10.60
N VAL A 126 -20.51 11.29 11.06
CA VAL A 126 -19.38 10.52 10.51
C VAL A 126 -19.66 9.01 10.60
N PHE A 127 -20.13 8.53 11.76
CA PHE A 127 -20.48 7.14 11.97
C PHE A 127 -21.53 6.68 10.95
N LYS A 128 -22.66 7.38 10.83
CA LYS A 128 -23.74 7.03 9.89
C LYS A 128 -23.29 7.07 8.43
N LEU A 129 -22.42 8.02 8.06
CA LEU A 129 -21.85 8.09 6.72
C LEU A 129 -20.95 6.88 6.43
N VAL A 130 -20.07 6.52 7.36
CA VAL A 130 -19.20 5.35 7.22
C VAL A 130 -20.04 4.06 7.12
N THR A 131 -21.04 3.87 8.00
CA THR A 131 -21.97 2.72 7.92
C THR A 131 -22.73 2.67 6.59
N ARG A 132 -23.11 3.82 6.03
CA ARG A 132 -23.82 3.84 4.74
C ARG A 132 -22.89 3.50 3.57
N LEU A 133 -21.66 4.03 3.59
CA LEU A 133 -20.67 3.79 2.55
C LEU A 133 -20.17 2.33 2.58
N SER A 134 -20.10 1.71 3.76
CA SER A 134 -19.59 0.33 3.92
C SER A 134 -20.37 -0.72 3.18
N LEU A 135 -21.62 -0.43 2.81
CA LEU A 135 -22.45 -1.33 2.00
C LEU A 135 -21.94 -1.51 0.56
N ASN A 136 -21.09 -0.60 0.08
CA ASN A 136 -20.62 -0.60 -1.31
C ASN A 136 -19.08 -0.66 -1.42
N TRP A 137 -18.39 -1.06 -0.34
CA TRP A 137 -16.93 -1.17 -0.39
C TRP A 137 -16.50 -2.34 -1.27
N ARG A 138 -15.46 -2.09 -2.06
CA ARG A 138 -14.84 -3.13 -2.88
C ARG A 138 -14.16 -4.15 -1.96
N GLY A 139 -14.49 -5.42 -2.15
CA GLY A 139 -13.81 -6.51 -1.47
C GLY A 139 -12.34 -6.65 -1.87
N ILE A 140 -11.55 -7.28 -1.02
CA ILE A 140 -10.17 -7.67 -1.34
C ILE A 140 -10.18 -8.68 -2.49
N ASN A 141 -9.16 -8.63 -3.36
CA ASN A 141 -9.01 -9.64 -4.39
C ASN A 141 -8.57 -10.97 -3.75
N ALA A 142 -8.98 -12.11 -4.30
CA ALA A 142 -8.62 -13.44 -3.79
C ALA A 142 -8.76 -13.57 -2.25
N PRO A 143 -9.98 -13.43 -1.71
CA PRO A 143 -10.21 -13.49 -0.26
C PRO A 143 -9.84 -14.84 0.37
N ASN A 144 -9.81 -15.92 -0.41
CA ASN A 144 -9.34 -17.24 0.01
C ASN A 144 -7.87 -17.22 0.46
N GLN A 145 -7.03 -16.35 -0.11
CA GLN A 145 -5.61 -16.23 0.28
C GLN A 145 -5.44 -15.69 1.71
N LEU A 146 -6.42 -14.97 2.26
CA LEU A 146 -6.38 -14.51 3.65
C LEU A 146 -6.31 -15.68 4.64
N ARG A 147 -6.91 -16.83 4.31
CA ARG A 147 -6.86 -18.01 5.18
C ARG A 147 -5.43 -18.53 5.35
N LEU A 148 -4.65 -18.49 4.27
CA LEU A 148 -3.24 -18.91 4.30
C LEU A 148 -2.39 -17.97 5.14
N LEU A 149 -2.60 -16.65 4.99
CA LEU A 149 -1.95 -15.65 5.84
C LEU A 149 -2.30 -15.83 7.33
N LEU A 150 -3.59 -16.05 7.65
CA LEU A 150 -4.04 -16.28 9.02
C LEU A 150 -3.52 -17.60 9.61
N ALA A 151 -3.27 -18.60 8.77
CA ALA A 151 -2.63 -19.86 9.15
C ALA A 151 -1.09 -19.74 9.27
N GLY A 152 -0.52 -18.57 8.99
CA GLY A 152 0.92 -18.32 9.13
C GLY A 152 1.77 -18.86 7.99
N HIS A 153 1.21 -19.01 6.78
CA HIS A 153 1.99 -19.32 5.60
C HIS A 153 2.73 -18.08 5.08
N ASP A 154 3.96 -18.31 4.63
CA ASP A 154 4.81 -17.27 4.07
C ASP A 154 4.61 -17.12 2.55
N PHE A 155 4.79 -15.89 2.08
CA PHE A 155 4.79 -15.55 0.67
C PHE A 155 6.10 -14.87 0.32
N GLN A 156 6.64 -15.20 -0.85
CA GLN A 156 7.80 -14.54 -1.42
C GLN A 156 7.47 -14.07 -2.83
N ASP A 157 7.65 -12.77 -3.08
CA ASP A 157 7.23 -12.13 -4.33
C ASP A 157 5.78 -12.50 -4.73
N GLY A 158 4.92 -12.60 -3.71
CA GLY A 158 3.49 -12.86 -3.86
C GLY A 158 3.11 -14.29 -4.19
N GLN A 159 4.08 -15.20 -4.21
CA GLN A 159 3.87 -16.63 -4.37
C GLN A 159 3.96 -17.34 -3.01
N LEU A 160 3.08 -18.31 -2.78
CA LEU A 160 3.08 -19.12 -1.57
C LEU A 160 4.36 -19.95 -1.50
N VAL A 161 5.07 -19.87 -0.37
CA VAL A 161 6.24 -20.72 -0.11
C VAL A 161 5.75 -22.01 0.55
N LEU A 162 5.86 -23.12 -0.19
CA LEU A 162 5.58 -24.44 0.36
C LEU A 162 6.86 -25.01 0.96
N GLU A 163 6.91 -25.15 2.28
CA GLU A 163 7.92 -26.00 2.91
C GLU A 163 7.67 -27.45 2.51
N GLU A 164 8.71 -28.20 2.14
CA GLU A 164 8.63 -29.61 1.69
C GLU A 164 7.88 -30.51 2.69
N ALA A 165 7.91 -30.18 3.99
CA ALA A 165 7.20 -30.91 5.05
C ALA A 165 5.66 -30.69 5.06
N ARG A 166 5.14 -29.62 4.46
CA ARG A 166 3.71 -29.22 4.54
C ARG A 166 2.91 -29.45 3.24
N VAL A 167 3.54 -30.03 2.22
CA VAL A 167 2.87 -30.39 0.94
C VAL A 167 1.78 -31.45 1.16
N SER A 168 1.95 -32.30 2.18
CA SER A 168 0.96 -33.33 2.58
C SER A 168 -0.35 -32.73 3.08
N ASP A 169 -0.31 -31.59 3.79
CA ASP A 169 -1.50 -31.00 4.42
C ASP A 169 -2.27 -30.07 3.46
N LEU A 170 -1.56 -29.40 2.55
CA LEU A 170 -2.20 -28.50 1.57
C LEU A 170 -3.06 -29.26 0.55
N ALA A 171 -2.68 -30.49 0.19
CA ALA A 171 -3.46 -31.36 -0.68
C ALA A 171 -4.83 -31.73 -0.09
N GLN A 172 -4.97 -31.72 1.25
CA GLN A 172 -6.24 -31.98 1.93
C GLN A 172 -7.10 -30.71 2.08
N ALA A 173 -6.49 -29.53 2.16
CA ALA A 173 -7.20 -28.26 2.37
C ALA A 173 -7.76 -27.62 1.09
N VAL A 174 -7.18 -27.90 -0.07
CA VAL A 174 -7.61 -27.34 -1.37
C VAL A 174 -8.66 -28.24 -2.07
N GLY A 175 -8.91 -29.45 -1.54
CA GLY A 175 -9.87 -30.42 -2.04
C GLY A 175 -11.28 -30.37 -1.42
N ALA A 176 -11.63 -29.32 -0.67
CA ALA A 176 -12.94 -29.17 -0.01
C ALA A 176 -13.59 -27.80 -0.25
#